data_AF-A0A9E3KPR7-F1
#
_entry.id   AF-A0A9E3KPR7-F1
#
_cell.length_a   1.000
_cell.length_b   1.000
_cell.length_c   1.000
_cell.angle_alpha   90.00
_cell.angle_beta   90.00
_cell.angle_gamma   90.00
#
_symmetry.space_group_name_H-M   'P 1'
#
loop_
_entity.id
_entity.type
_entity.pdbx_description
1 polymer ?
#
loop_
_entity_poly.entity_id
_entity_poly.type
_entity_poly.pdbx_seq_one_letter_code
_entity_poly.pdbx_strand_id
1 'polypeptide(L)'
;MIFKINKSQTVTDKQNISANKIILNPFESNIIGLKICLYNANGHVAKFPITETNKPFSKDVSSFSSINLECSSSDKEYSIEFNLS
;
A
#
# COMPACT_ATOMS: atom_id res chain seq x y z
N MET A 1 -2.95 -12.12 4.33
CA MET A 1 -4.16 -11.38 3.92
C MET A 1 -3.85 -10.72 2.59
N ILE A 2 -4.62 -10.99 1.53
CA ILE A 2 -4.39 -10.40 0.20
C ILE A 2 -5.34 -9.22 0.05
N PHE A 3 -4.82 -8.03 -0.27
CA PHE A 3 -5.62 -6.86 -0.58
C PHE A 3 -5.80 -6.75 -2.10
N LYS A 4 -7.00 -6.40 -2.55
CA LYS A 4 -7.29 -6.07 -3.95
C LYS A 4 -7.92 -4.69 -3.98
N ILE A 5 -7.36 -3.76 -4.74
CA ILE A 5 -7.88 -2.39 -4.86
C ILE A 5 -8.50 -2.21 -6.24
N ASN A 6 -9.81 -2.04 -6.31
CA ASN A 6 -10.50 -1.67 -7.55
C ASN A 6 -10.74 -0.15 -7.58
N LYS A 7 -10.46 0.46 -8.74
CA LYS A 7 -10.36 1.92 -8.96
C LYS A 7 -11.63 2.74 -8.70
N SER A 8 -12.79 2.14 -8.45
CA SER A 8 -14.01 2.92 -8.18
C SER A 8 -14.13 3.42 -6.74
N GLN A 9 -13.14 3.15 -5.89
CA GLN A 9 -13.09 3.72 -4.56
C GLN A 9 -11.80 4.50 -4.43
N THR A 10 -11.90 5.79 -4.15
CA THR A 10 -10.86 6.44 -3.35
C THR A 10 -10.71 5.56 -2.12
N VAL A 11 -9.67 4.73 -2.06
CA VAL A 11 -9.39 3.95 -0.86
C VAL A 11 -8.93 4.98 0.15
N THR A 12 -9.90 5.52 0.87
CA THR A 12 -9.72 6.23 2.12
C THR A 12 -9.91 5.28 3.30
N ASP A 13 -10.24 4.00 3.00
CA ASP A 13 -10.34 2.95 3.99
C ASP A 13 -8.95 2.63 4.53
N LYS A 14 -8.66 3.25 5.67
CA LYS A 14 -7.57 2.86 6.54
C LYS A 14 -7.85 1.45 7.03
N GLN A 15 -7.04 0.51 6.57
CA GLN A 15 -7.12 -0.86 7.07
C GLN A 15 -6.22 -0.99 8.28
N ASN A 16 -6.76 -1.51 9.38
CA ASN A 16 -5.95 -1.77 10.56
C ASN A 16 -4.97 -2.91 10.28
N ILE A 17 -3.73 -2.74 10.72
CA ILE A 17 -2.66 -3.74 10.57
C ILE A 17 -2.17 -4.15 11.95
N SER A 18 -1.98 -5.45 12.14
CA SER A 18 -1.39 -6.04 13.35
C SER A 18 -0.07 -6.75 13.06
N ALA A 19 0.59 -6.41 11.95
CA ALA A 19 1.84 -7.00 11.50
C ALA A 19 3.02 -6.09 11.81
N ASN A 20 4.21 -6.68 11.88
CA ASN A 20 5.44 -5.93 12.13
C ASN A 20 6.06 -5.43 10.82
N LYS A 21 5.73 -6.06 9.70
CA LYS A 21 6.32 -5.76 8.41
C LYS A 21 5.29 -5.83 7.30
N ILE A 22 5.45 -4.93 6.33
CA ILE A 22 4.76 -5.00 5.04
C ILE A 22 5.74 -5.44 3.96
N ILE A 23 5.26 -6.30 3.07
CA ILE A 23 5.98 -6.71 1.87
C ILE A 23 5.02 -6.51 0.70
N LEU A 24 5.40 -5.63 -0.23
CA LEU A 24 4.78 -5.52 -1.54
C LEU A 24 5.57 -6.41 -2.49
N ASN A 25 4.92 -7.44 -3.02
CA ASN A 25 5.57 -8.30 -4.02
C ASN A 25 5.71 -7.55 -5.34
N PRO A 26 6.72 -7.90 -6.17
CA PRO A 26 6.83 -7.36 -7.52
C PRO A 26 5.55 -7.61 -8.33
N PHE A 27 5.17 -6.64 -9.15
CA PHE A 27 4.05 -6.77 -10.07
C PHE A 27 4.27 -5.90 -11.31
N GLU A 28 3.78 -6.37 -12.45
CA GLU A 28 3.75 -5.59 -13.68
C GLU A 28 2.50 -4.71 -13.70
N SER A 29 2.69 -3.40 -13.81
CA SER A 29 1.60 -2.43 -13.83
C SER A 29 2.05 -1.09 -14.39
N ASN A 30 1.13 -0.38 -15.06
CA ASN A 30 1.34 1.00 -15.50
C ASN A 30 0.86 2.03 -14.45
N ILE A 31 0.69 1.64 -13.18
CA ILE A 31 0.33 2.58 -12.11
C ILE A 31 1.41 3.64 -11.95
N ILE A 32 1.02 4.91 -12.01
CA ILE A 32 1.92 6.04 -11.80
C ILE A 32 1.68 6.60 -10.38
N GLY A 33 2.76 6.84 -9.64
CA GLY A 33 2.67 7.52 -8.35
C GLY A 33 1.99 6.71 -7.24
N LEU A 34 2.17 5.38 -7.23
CA LEU A 34 1.80 4.54 -6.09
C LEU A 34 2.57 4.98 -4.83
N LYS A 35 1.85 5.12 -3.73
CA LYS A 35 2.36 5.47 -2.40
C LYS A 35 1.69 4.60 -1.36
N ILE A 36 2.49 4.07 -0.46
CA ILE A 36 2.02 3.41 0.75
C ILE A 36 2.00 4.45 1.86
N CYS A 37 0.82 4.69 2.44
CA CYS A 37 0.61 5.60 3.54
C CYS A 37 0.37 4.82 4.82
N LEU A 38 1.24 4.95 5.82
CA LEU A 38 1.10 4.31 7.11
C LEU A 38 0.71 5.34 8.17
N TYR A 39 -0.27 5.00 9.00
CA TYR A 39 -0.81 5.86 10.05
C TYR A 39 -0.51 5.25 11.40
N ASN A 40 0.04 6.04 12.32
CA ASN A 40 0.12 5.64 13.72
C ASN A 40 -1.10 6.14 14.52
N ALA A 41 -1.21 5.73 15.78
CA ALA A 41 -2.33 6.09 16.67
C ALA A 41 -2.49 7.61 16.87
N ASN A 42 -1.41 8.38 16.68
CA ASN A 42 -1.39 9.83 16.82
C ASN A 42 -1.80 10.56 15.52
N GLY A 43 -2.17 9.83 14.47
CA GLY A 43 -2.55 10.38 13.17
C GLY A 43 -1.38 10.82 12.30
N HIS A 44 -0.12 10.59 12.71
CA HIS A 44 1.04 10.87 11.88
C HIS A 44 1.11 9.88 10.71
N VAL A 45 1.40 10.41 9.52
CA VAL A 45 1.45 9.67 8.26
C VAL A 45 2.87 9.55 7.75
N ALA A 46 3.37 8.33 7.61
CA ALA A 46 4.57 8.04 6.83
C ALA A 46 4.17 7.64 5.40
N LYS A 47 4.74 8.30 4.39
CA LYS A 47 4.44 8.02 2.98
C LYS A 47 5.67 7.43 2.28
N PHE A 48 5.49 6.28 1.65
CA PHE A 48 6.53 5.58 0.91
C PHE A 48 6.15 5.49 -0.57
N PRO A 49 6.73 6.34 -1.44
CA PRO A 49 6.51 6.25 -2.87
C PRO A 49 7.14 4.96 -3.43
N ILE A 50 6.40 4.25 -4.27
CA ILE A 50 6.87 3.07 -4.99
C ILE A 50 7.21 3.49 -6.41
N THR A 51 8.51 3.63 -6.68
CA THR A 51 9.03 4.06 -7.99
C THR A 51 9.40 2.91 -8.91
N GLU A 52 9.57 1.70 -8.35
CA GLU A 52 9.96 0.48 -9.07
C GLU A 52 9.04 -0.66 -8.66
N THR A 53 7.99 -0.95 -9.45
CA THR A 53 7.00 -2.00 -9.13
C THR A 53 7.50 -3.42 -9.42
N ASN A 54 8.56 -3.55 -10.21
CA ASN A 54 9.20 -4.82 -10.56
C ASN A 54 10.18 -5.32 -9.47
N LYS A 55 10.34 -4.58 -8.37
CA LYS A 55 11.14 -4.99 -7.21
C LYS A 55 10.26 -5.13 -5.98
N PRO A 56 10.58 -6.07 -5.07
CA PRO A 56 9.86 -6.17 -3.83
C PRO A 56 10.13 -4.92 -2.99
N PHE A 57 9.08 -4.35 -2.43
CA PHE A 57 9.22 -3.31 -1.41
C PHE A 57 8.95 -3.92 -0.04
N SER A 58 9.71 -3.49 0.97
CA SER A 58 9.45 -3.90 2.34
C SER A 58 9.76 -2.82 3.35
N LYS A 59 8.91 -2.72 4.37
CA LYS A 59 9.08 -1.76 5.46
C LYS A 59 8.63 -2.35 6.79
N ASP A 60 9.37 -2.01 7.85
CA ASP A 60 8.89 -2.19 9.21
C ASP A 60 7.68 -1.28 9.44
N VAL A 61 6.59 -1.87 9.92
CA VAL A 61 5.32 -1.20 10.19
C VAL A 61 4.85 -1.38 11.64
N SER A 62 5.72 -1.89 12.53
CA SER A 62 5.40 -2.19 13.93
C SER A 62 4.89 -0.99 14.73
N SER A 63 5.29 0.22 14.32
CA SER A 63 4.88 1.48 14.94
C SER A 63 3.62 2.11 14.35
N PHE A 64 2.97 1.43 13.38
CA PHE A 64 1.78 1.93 12.69
C PHE A 64 0.59 1.02 12.94
N SER A 65 -0.59 1.64 13.06
CA SER A 65 -1.85 0.95 13.35
C SER A 65 -2.69 0.73 12.09
N SER A 66 -2.45 1.50 11.03
CA SER A 66 -3.26 1.41 9.81
C SER A 66 -2.45 1.70 8.55
N ILE A 67 -2.93 1.17 7.42
CA ILE A 67 -2.38 1.38 6.09
C ILE A 67 -3.44 1.95 5.14
N ASN A 68 -3.00 2.81 4.23
CA ASN A 68 -3.71 3.20 3.04
C ASN A 68 -2.79 3.17 1.82
N LEU A 69 -3.38 3.02 0.63
CA LEU A 69 -2.67 3.01 -0.64
C LEU A 69 -3.21 4.14 -1.51
N GLU A 70 -2.35 5.08 -1.84
CA GLU A 70 -2.64 6.18 -2.75
C GLU A 70 -1.98 5.87 -4.09
N CYS A 71 -2.72 5.89 -5.19
CA CYS A 71 -2.11 5.82 -6.52
C CYS A 71 -2.95 6.55 -7.57
N SER A 72 -2.31 6.89 -8.68
CA SER A 72 -2.99 7.40 -9.88
C SER A 72 -2.71 6.47 -11.04
N SER A 73 -3.75 5.88 -11.62
CA SER A 73 -3.57 5.03 -12.81
C SER A 73 -4.56 5.44 -13.88
N SER A 74 -4.17 5.33 -15.15
CA SER A 74 -5.09 5.37 -16.29
C SER A 74 -5.81 4.02 -16.48
N ASP A 75 -5.21 2.92 -16.01
CA ASP A 75 -5.74 1.57 -16.15
C ASP A 75 -7.04 1.42 -15.36
N LYS A 76 -7.99 0.64 -15.88
CA LYS A 76 -9.32 0.48 -15.27
C LYS A 76 -9.32 -0.46 -14.07
N GLU A 77 -8.37 -1.39 -14.02
CA GLU A 77 -8.25 -2.41 -12.98
C GLU A 77 -6.78 -2.68 -12.68
N TYR A 78 -6.44 -2.85 -11.40
CA TYR A 78 -5.13 -3.29 -10.96
C TYR A 78 -5.28 -4.09 -9.67
N SER A 79 -4.46 -5.13 -9.49
CA SER A 79 -4.45 -5.94 -8.26
C SER A 79 -3.08 -5.83 -7.63
N ILE A 80 -2.99 -5.13 -6.50
CA ILE A 80 -1.73 -4.98 -5.75
C ILE A 80 -1.80 -5.86 -4.51
N GLU A 81 -1.00 -6.91 -4.48
CA GLU A 81 -0.95 -7.84 -3.36
C GLU A 81 0.16 -7.47 -2.38
N PHE A 82 -0.20 -7.37 -1.10
CA PHE A 82 0.74 -7.17 -0.01
C PHE A 82 0.66 -8.34 0.96
N ASN A 83 1.80 -8.72 1.51
CA ASN A 83 1.90 -9.62 2.63
C ASN A 83 2.19 -8.82 3.90
N LEU A 84 1.44 -9.15 4.96
CA LEU A 84 1.61 -8.65 6.31
C LEU A 84 2.22 -9.79 7.14
N SER A 85 3.41 -9.56 7.70
CA SER A 85 4.16 -10.55 8.51
C SER A 85 4.65 -9.97 9.83
#